data_AF-A0A968R1S6-F1
#
_entry.id   AF-A0A968R1S6-F1
#
_cell.length_a   1.000
_cell.length_b   1.000
_cell.length_c   1.000
_cell.angle_alpha   90.00
_cell.angle_beta   90.00
_cell.angle_gamma   90.00
#
_symmetry.space_group_name_H-M   'P 1'
#
loop_
_entity.id
_entity.type
_entity.pdbx_description
1 polymer ?
#
loop_
_entity_poly.entity_id
_entity_poly.type
_entity_poly.pdbx_seq_one_letter_code
_entity_poly.pdbx_strand_id
1 'polypeptide(L)'
;MDDLTVSQIVKHTRSDQGKTFGIFNAHYLSTALQPILSIAHKRIVGYEALVRSEYSVNLTDLFSAQYGESSFICWIVCADISILGIL
;
A
#
# COMPACT_ATOMS: atom_id res chain seq x y z
N MET A 1 4.89 -20.72 7.60
CA MET A 1 4.15 -19.55 7.08
C MET A 1 3.86 -18.73 8.32
N ASP A 2 4.80 -17.86 8.69
CA ASP A 2 4.72 -17.15 9.96
C ASP A 2 3.72 -16.02 9.83
N ASP A 3 2.73 -16.03 10.71
CA ASP A 3 1.70 -15.02 10.82
C ASP A 3 2.38 -13.69 11.19
N LEU A 4 2.45 -12.78 10.22
CA LEU A 4 3.02 -11.45 10.40
C LEU A 4 2.11 -10.69 11.38
N THR A 5 2.48 -10.71 12.66
CA THR A 5 1.72 -10.09 13.74
C THR A 5 1.72 -8.57 13.57
N VAL A 6 0.59 -7.90 13.85
CA VAL A 6 0.37 -6.43 13.79
C VAL A 6 1.55 -5.60 14.32
N SER A 7 2.26 -6.11 15.33
CA SER A 7 3.45 -5.49 15.93
C SER A 7 4.68 -5.43 15.00
N GLN A 8 4.84 -6.37 14.08
CA GLN A 8 5.91 -6.36 13.06
C GLN A 8 5.59 -5.38 11.92
N ILE A 9 4.31 -5.10 11.67
CA ILE A 9 3.86 -4.15 10.64
C ILE A 9 4.13 -2.72 11.06
N VAL A 10 3.80 -2.35 12.29
CA VAL A 10 4.08 -1.02 12.83
C VAL A 10 5.57 -0.67 12.76
N LYS A 11 6.47 -1.66 12.86
CA LYS A 11 7.92 -1.42 12.78
C LYS A 11 8.37 -0.90 11.42
N HIS A 12 7.72 -1.34 10.35
CA HIS A 12 8.04 -0.97 8.96
C HIS A 12 7.19 0.18 8.44
N THR A 13 6.27 0.70 9.26
CA THR A 13 5.46 1.87 8.96
C THR A 13 6.05 3.11 9.60
N ARG A 14 6.04 4.21 8.85
CA ARG A 14 6.32 5.54 9.36
C ARG A 14 5.15 6.45 9.02
N SER A 15 4.76 7.28 9.98
CA SER A 15 3.88 8.40 9.71
C SER A 15 4.73 9.66 9.77
N ASP A 16 4.75 10.43 8.68
CA ASP A 16 5.39 11.73 8.63
C ASP A 16 4.46 12.74 7.96
N GLN A 17 4.32 13.91 8.57
CA GLN A 17 3.46 15.01 8.10
C GLN A 17 2.02 14.61 7.71
N GLY A 18 1.44 13.65 8.44
CA GLY A 18 0.06 13.17 8.19
C GLY A 18 -0.06 12.18 7.02
N LYS A 19 1.06 11.74 6.44
CA LYS A 19 1.10 10.66 5.45
C LYS A 19 1.69 9.40 6.08
N THR A 20 1.16 8.26 5.69
CA THR A 20 1.65 6.95 6.14
C THR A 20 2.44 6.30 5.02
N PHE A 21 3.63 5.83 5.33
CA PHE A 21 4.53 5.19 4.39
C PHE A 21 5.02 3.86 4.95
N GLY A 22 5.08 2.84 4.09
CA GLY A 22 5.84 1.62 4.37
C GLY A 22 7.27 1.76 3.87
N ILE A 23 8.22 1.20 4.62
CA ILE A 23 9.62 1.12 4.20
C ILE A 23 9.90 -0.28 3.67
N PHE A 24 10.30 -0.38 2.40
CA PHE A 24 10.60 -1.64 1.72
C PHE A 24 11.90 -1.55 0.94
N ASN A 25 12.86 -2.44 1.19
CA ASN A 25 14.17 -2.42 0.50
C ASN A 25 14.81 -1.01 0.46
N ALA A 26 14.72 -0.27 1.57
CA ALA A 26 15.14 1.13 1.70
C ALA A 26 14.40 2.17 0.84
N HIS A 27 13.26 1.80 0.24
CA HIS A 27 12.35 2.70 -0.45
C HIS A 27 11.13 3.04 0.40
N TYR A 28 10.74 4.32 0.38
CA TYR A 28 9.47 4.76 0.93
C TYR A 28 8.36 4.49 -0.08
N LEU A 29 7.34 3.77 0.38
CA LEU A 29 6.18 3.37 -0.39
C LEU A 29 4.90 3.93 0.23
N SER A 30 3.99 4.42 -0.61
CA SER A 30 2.68 4.96 -0.22
C SER A 30 1.55 4.28 -1.00
N THR A 31 0.32 4.42 -0.50
CA THR A 31 -0.86 3.97 -1.24
C THR A 31 -1.48 5.14 -2.01
N ALA A 32 -1.86 4.88 -3.25
CA ALA A 32 -2.77 5.74 -4.00
C ALA A 32 -4.06 4.97 -4.29
N LEU A 33 -5.20 5.63 -4.15
CA LEU A 33 -6.51 5.03 -4.42
C LEU A 33 -7.04 5.52 -5.76
N GLN A 34 -7.24 4.58 -6.70
CA GLN A 34 -7.82 4.86 -8.00
C GLN A 34 -9.31 4.49 -8.00
N PRO A 35 -10.23 5.45 -8.25
CA PRO A 35 -11.65 5.16 -8.27
C PRO A 35 -12.02 4.26 -9.47
N ILE A 36 -12.83 3.24 -9.22
CA ILE A 36 -13.44 2.40 -10.24
C ILE A 36 -14.85 2.93 -10.51
N LEU A 37 -15.10 3.38 -11.73
CA LEU A 37 -16.38 3.96 -12.15
C LEU A 37 -17.26 2.92 -12.85
N SER A 38 -18.51 2.81 -12.42
CA SER A 38 -19.53 2.08 -13.18
C SER A 38 -20.07 2.97 -14.29
N ILE A 39 -19.85 2.58 -15.54
CA ILE A 39 -20.37 3.29 -16.72
C ILE A 39 -21.91 3.27 -16.72
N ALA A 40 -22.52 2.13 -16.38
CA ALA A 40 -23.98 1.97 -16.35
C ALA A 40 -24.66 2.86 -15.30
N HIS A 41 -24.04 3.02 -14.13
CA HIS A 41 -24.63 3.76 -13.00
C HIS A 41 -24.04 5.16 -12.80
N LYS A 42 -23.05 5.56 -13.63
CA LYS A 42 -22.34 6.85 -13.59
C LYS A 42 -21.86 7.25 -12.18
N ARG A 43 -21.42 6.28 -11.38
CA ARG A 43 -20.92 6.50 -10.02
C ARG A 43 -19.70 5.65 -9.72
N ILE A 44 -18.94 6.06 -8.70
CA ILE A 44 -17.86 5.25 -8.13
C ILE A 44 -18.48 4.02 -7.47
N VAL A 45 -17.94 2.84 -7.78
CA VAL A 45 -18.37 1.54 -7.21
C VAL A 45 -17.30 0.86 -6.37
N GLY A 46 -16.09 1.42 -6.34
CA GLY A 46 -14.99 0.94 -5.52
C GLY A 46 -13.72 1.72 -5.78
N TYR A 47 -12.64 1.32 -5.12
CA TYR A 47 -11.30 1.85 -5.32
C TYR A 47 -10.33 0.70 -5.51
N GLU A 48 -9.39 0.88 -6.44
CA GLU A 48 -8.21 0.05 -6.57
C GLU A 48 -7.07 0.71 -5.79
N ALA A 49 -6.46 -0.02 -4.87
CA ALA A 49 -5.29 0.46 -4.15
C ALA A 49 -4.02 0.13 -4.93
N LEU A 50 -3.22 1.16 -5.16
CA LEU A 50 -1.96 1.08 -5.91
C LEU A 50 -0.81 1.46 -4.99
N VAL A 51 0.25 0.66 -5.01
CA VAL A 51 1.49 1.02 -4.32
C VAL A 51 2.30 1.96 -5.20
N ARG A 52 2.80 3.04 -4.61
CA ARG A 52 3.68 4.03 -5.25
C ARG A 52 4.96 4.15 -4.46
N SER A 53 6.06 4.45 -5.13
CA SER A 53 7.28 4.90 -4.47
C SER A 53 7.38 6.42 -4.55
N GLU A 54 7.91 7.03 -3.49
CA GLU A 54 8.27 8.46 -3.46
C GLU A 54 9.39 8.79 -4.47
N TYR A 55 10.17 7.78 -4.89
CA TYR A 55 11.25 7.94 -5.85
C TYR A 55 10.92 7.27 -7.19
N SER A 56 11.61 7.69 -8.25
CA SER A 56 11.50 7.09 -9.58
C SER A 56 12.17 5.71 -9.60
N VAL A 57 11.45 4.69 -9.15
CA VAL A 57 11.86 3.28 -9.19
C VAL A 57 10.87 2.48 -10.01
N ASN A 58 11.37 1.50 -10.75
CA ASN A 58 10.51 0.53 -11.41
C ASN A 58 9.94 -0.42 -10.35
N LEU A 59 8.64 -0.35 -10.11
CA LEU A 59 7.96 -1.19 -9.13
C LEU A 59 8.01 -2.67 -9.51
N THR A 60 8.04 -2.99 -10.81
CA THR A 60 8.18 -4.38 -11.27
C THR A 60 9.53 -4.95 -10.84
N ASP A 61 10.60 -4.17 -10.95
CA ASP A 61 11.93 -4.59 -10.51
C ASP A 61 12.01 -4.65 -8.98
N LEU A 62 11.40 -3.67 -8.29
CA LEU A 62 11.33 -3.62 -6.83
C LEU A 62 10.66 -4.85 -6.22
N PHE A 63 9.62 -5.37 -6.89
CA PHE A 63 8.85 -6.54 -6.43
C PHE A 63 9.21 -7.86 -7.14
N SER A 64 10.22 -7.85 -8.02
CA SER A 64 10.66 -9.05 -8.74
C SER A 64 11.46 -10.02 -7.85
N ALA A 65 11.90 -9.56 -6.68
CA ALA A 65 12.83 -10.25 -5.82
C ALA A 65 12.13 -10.91 -4.61
N GLN A 66 11.47 -12.05 -4.86
CA GLN A 66 10.94 -13.03 -3.88
C GLN A 66 9.43 -12.98 -3.59
N TYR A 67 8.83 -14.17 -3.58
CA TYR A 67 7.41 -14.48 -3.35
C TYR A 67 6.85 -14.09 -1.96
N GLY A 68 7.65 -13.48 -1.06
CA GLY A 68 7.21 -13.02 0.26
C GLY A 68 6.60 -11.60 0.28
N GLU A 69 6.73 -10.86 -0.81
CA GLU A 69 6.47 -9.41 -0.89
C GLU A 69 4.99 -9.05 -1.15
N SER A 70 4.17 -10.00 -1.61
CA SER A 70 2.73 -9.80 -1.79
C SER A 70 2.02 -9.46 -0.49
N SER A 71 2.50 -10.03 0.62
CA SER A 71 2.06 -9.71 1.97
C SER A 71 2.32 -8.23 2.27
N PHE A 72 3.54 -7.74 1.97
CA PHE A 72 3.99 -6.36 2.21
C PHE A 72 3.15 -5.31 1.48
N ILE A 73 2.77 -5.59 0.25
CA ILE A 73 1.87 -4.73 -0.53
C ILE A 73 0.49 -4.64 0.14
N CYS A 74 -0.08 -5.77 0.56
CA CYS A 74 -1.34 -5.82 1.29
C CYS A 74 -1.25 -5.03 2.62
N TRP A 75 -0.09 -5.09 3.29
CA TRP A 75 0.17 -4.37 4.55
C TRP A 75 0.13 -2.84 4.40
N ILE A 76 0.82 -2.27 3.41
CA ILE A 76 0.83 -0.81 3.19
C ILE A 76 -0.58 -0.31 2.87
N VAL A 77 -1.27 -1.03 1.99
CA VAL A 77 -2.62 -0.67 1.55
C VAL A 77 -3.60 -0.67 2.72
N CYS A 78 -3.60 -1.72 3.55
CA CYS A 78 -4.48 -1.81 4.72
C CYS A 78 -4.18 -0.72 5.76
N ALA A 79 -2.91 -0.41 6.01
CA ALA A 79 -2.54 0.62 6.98
C ALA A 79 -3.00 2.02 6.53
N ASP A 80 -2.82 2.35 5.25
CA ASP A 80 -3.19 3.66 4.70
C ASP A 80 -4.73 3.82 4.66
N ILE A 81 -5.45 2.79 4.20
CA ILE A 81 -6.93 2.81 4.14
C ILE A 81 -7.56 2.93 5.53
N SER A 82 -7.01 2.23 6.53
CA SER A 82 -7.51 2.29 7.92
C SER A 82 -7.30 3.67 8.54
N ILE A 83 -6.21 4.36 8.19
CA ILE A 83 -5.90 5.72 8.67
C ILE A 83 -6.71 6.78 7.93
N LEU A 84 -6.97 6.57 6.64
CA LEU A 84 -7.81 7.44 5.81
C LEU A 84 -9.32 7.33 6.13
N GLY A 85 -9.73 6.38 6.97
CA GLY A 85 -11.12 6.19 7.37
C GLY A 85 -12.04 5.73 6.22
N ILE A 86 -11.48 5.01 5.25
CA ILE A 86 -12.20 4.53 4.06
C ILE A 86 -12.85 3.14 4.31
N LEU A 87 -12.63 2.56 5.51
CA LEU A 87 -13.30 1.36 6.02
C LEU A 87 -13.89 1.61 7.40
#